data_AF-A0A8T0IAD1-F1
#
_entry.id   AF-A0A8T0IAD1-F1
#
_cell.length_a   1.000
_cell.length_b   1.000
_cell.length_c   1.000
_cell.angle_alpha   90.00
_cell.angle_beta   90.00
_cell.angle_gamma   90.00
#
_symmetry.space_group_name_H-M   'P 1'
#
loop_
_entity.id
_entity.type
_entity.pdbx_description
1 polymer ?
#
loop_
_entity_poly.entity_id
_entity_poly.type
_entity_poly.pdbx_seq_one_letter_code
_entity_poly.pdbx_strand_id
1 'polypeptide(L)'
;MGGSVVAGGRTLLLPKCVSMLSWYRRGLSLAADASNELVQPEGGVPHMPPFDFTTQPYEEIQLAKRKNLLNPALFLYYKKHLNIVEGKMQYLFDESGRRCLDAFAGIVTMSLGHGHSAVLDAVVKQTKLLQHTIVNYAEALAQRMPGNLKSRLFISSTQDWRRTTWP
;
A
#
# COMPACT_ATOMS: atom_id res chain seq x y z
N MET A 1 -21.07 55.98 -38.20
CA MET A 1 -22.20 55.18 -37.69
C MET A 1 -21.99 53.77 -38.22
N GLY A 2 -21.42 52.83 -37.45
CA GLY A 2 -22.12 51.98 -36.49
C GLY A 2 -22.69 50.77 -37.25
N GLY A 3 -22.40 49.50 -36.97
CA GLY A 3 -21.74 48.84 -35.85
C GLY A 3 -21.50 47.35 -36.19
N SER A 4 -20.85 46.66 -35.26
CA SER A 4 -20.47 45.24 -35.31
C SER A 4 -21.64 44.32 -34.93
N VAL A 5 -21.73 43.13 -35.52
CA VAL A 5 -22.33 41.94 -34.88
C VAL A 5 -21.47 40.71 -35.19
N VAL A 6 -20.99 40.09 -34.12
CA VAL A 6 -20.20 38.87 -34.04
C VAL A 6 -21.13 37.66 -33.85
N ALA A 7 -20.89 36.57 -34.57
CA ALA A 7 -21.30 35.22 -34.21
C ALA A 7 -20.16 34.29 -34.65
N GLY A 8 -19.54 33.43 -33.85
CA GLY A 8 -19.93 32.82 -32.57
C GLY A 8 -19.41 31.38 -32.59
N GLY A 9 -18.09 31.20 -32.72
CA GLY A 9 -17.45 29.89 -32.69
C GLY A 9 -17.32 29.36 -31.26
N ARG A 10 -17.73 28.11 -31.02
CA ARG A 10 -17.42 27.38 -29.77
C ARG A 10 -16.81 26.02 -30.11
N THR A 11 -15.49 25.98 -30.09
CA THR A 11 -14.73 24.74 -29.93
C THR A 11 -14.82 24.34 -28.45
N LEU A 12 -15.48 23.23 -28.15
CA LEU A 12 -15.55 22.66 -26.80
C LEU A 12 -14.17 22.07 -26.44
N LEU A 13 -13.36 22.84 -25.72
CA LEU A 13 -12.15 22.36 -25.05
C LEU A 13 -12.56 21.59 -23.79
N LEU A 14 -12.37 20.27 -23.80
CA LEU A 14 -12.44 19.43 -22.60
C LEU A 14 -11.37 19.89 -21.59
N PRO A 15 -11.74 20.23 -20.35
CA PRO A 15 -10.75 20.60 -19.33
C PRO A 15 -9.92 19.36 -18.98
N LYS A 16 -8.59 19.50 -19.16
CA LYS A 16 -7.59 18.49 -18.79
C LYS A 16 -7.75 18.13 -17.32
N CYS A 17 -8.08 16.87 -17.03
CA CYS A 17 -7.95 16.25 -15.72
C CYS A 17 -6.47 16.22 -15.29
N VAL A 18 -5.97 17.30 -14.69
CA VAL A 18 -4.61 17.36 -14.09
C VAL A 18 -4.66 17.55 -12.57
N SER A 19 -5.86 17.69 -11.99
CA SER A 19 -6.03 18.06 -10.58
C SER A 19 -5.70 16.92 -9.60
N MET A 20 -6.09 15.66 -9.89
CA MET A 20 -6.01 14.59 -8.89
C MET A 20 -4.57 14.12 -8.58
N LEU A 21 -3.70 14.10 -9.59
CA LEU A 21 -2.28 13.72 -9.43
C LEU A 21 -1.46 14.79 -8.69
N SER A 22 -1.81 16.08 -8.87
CA SER A 22 -1.14 17.20 -8.17
C SER A 22 -1.44 17.17 -6.66
N TRP A 23 -2.69 16.88 -6.29
CA TRP A 23 -3.09 16.72 -4.89
C TRP A 23 -2.40 15.52 -4.23
N TYR A 24 -2.35 14.37 -4.92
CA TYR A 24 -1.65 13.18 -4.41
C TYR A 24 -0.15 13.43 -4.18
N ARG A 25 0.48 14.21 -5.08
CA ARG A 25 1.92 14.53 -5.00
C ARG A 25 2.24 15.59 -3.94
N ARG A 26 1.34 16.56 -3.67
CA ARG A 26 1.52 17.58 -2.62
C ARG A 26 1.21 17.07 -1.22
N GLY A 27 0.21 16.20 -1.05
CA GLY A 27 -0.13 15.63 0.25
C GLY A 27 0.97 14.74 0.83
N LEU A 28 1.72 14.04 -0.02
CA LEU A 28 2.82 13.17 0.40
C LEU A 28 4.13 13.93 0.68
N SER A 29 4.35 15.09 0.06
CA SER A 29 5.62 15.83 0.16
C SER A 29 5.80 16.51 1.52
N LEU A 30 4.71 16.90 2.19
CA LEU A 30 4.80 17.54 3.52
C LEU A 30 5.20 16.55 4.63
N ALA A 31 4.99 15.24 4.44
CA ALA A 31 5.48 14.22 5.37
C ALA A 31 6.97 13.90 5.19
N ALA A 32 7.60 14.38 4.10
CA ALA A 32 8.95 13.98 3.69
C ALA A 32 10.08 14.89 4.20
N ASP A 33 9.77 16.01 4.85
CA ASP A 33 10.79 16.93 5.38
C ASP A 33 11.28 16.58 6.81
N ALA A 34 10.69 15.57 7.47
CA ALA A 34 11.00 15.22 8.85
C ALA A 34 12.20 14.25 9.04
N SER A 35 13.20 14.27 8.16
CA SER A 35 14.34 13.34 8.26
C SER A 35 15.67 13.97 8.71
N ASN A 36 15.68 15.22 9.15
CA ASN A 36 16.83 15.78 9.85
C ASN A 36 16.31 16.81 10.87
N GLU A 37 16.64 16.60 12.14
CA GLU A 37 16.00 17.18 13.34
C GLU A 37 14.60 16.61 13.63
N LEU A 38 14.59 15.49 14.35
CA LEU A 38 13.49 15.24 15.27
C LEU A 38 13.56 16.35 16.33
N VAL A 39 12.84 17.45 16.11
CA VAL A 39 12.47 18.36 17.19
C VAL A 39 11.81 17.47 18.23
N GLN A 40 12.47 17.28 19.38
CA GLN A 40 11.84 16.56 20.47
C GLN A 40 10.62 17.39 20.86
N PRO A 41 9.39 16.88 20.71
CA PRO A 41 8.23 17.62 21.16
C PRO A 41 8.42 17.89 22.65
N GLU A 42 8.24 19.14 23.06
CA GLU A 42 8.17 19.56 24.46
C GLU A 42 6.92 18.90 25.08
N GLY A 43 7.09 17.65 25.51
CA GLY A 43 6.04 16.69 25.80
C GLY A 43 6.57 15.29 25.51
N GLY A 44 6.95 14.58 26.57
CA GLY A 44 7.77 13.36 26.53
C GLY A 44 7.53 12.45 25.33
N VAL A 45 8.62 12.09 24.64
CA VAL A 45 8.59 11.20 23.48
C VAL A 45 7.87 9.90 23.86
N PRO A 46 6.85 9.45 23.10
CA PRO A 46 6.18 8.18 23.36
C PRO A 46 7.21 7.05 23.40
N HIS A 47 7.38 6.43 24.57
CA HIS A 47 8.28 5.30 24.71
C HIS A 47 7.64 4.05 24.09
N MET A 48 8.36 3.41 23.17
CA MET A 48 7.86 2.21 22.51
C MET A 48 7.81 1.05 23.51
N PRO A 49 6.70 0.30 23.62
CA PRO A 49 6.60 -0.80 24.57
C PRO A 49 7.67 -1.87 24.30
N PRO A 50 8.06 -2.65 25.33
CA PRO A 50 8.88 -3.85 25.13
C PRO A 50 8.22 -4.78 24.11
N PHE A 51 9.03 -5.43 23.28
CA PHE A 51 8.56 -6.42 22.31
C PHE A 51 9.68 -7.43 22.10
N ASP A 52 9.43 -8.65 22.54
CA ASP A 52 10.41 -9.73 22.55
C ASP A 52 10.45 -10.38 21.17
N PHE A 53 11.25 -9.79 20.29
CA PHE A 53 11.48 -10.30 18.94
C PHE A 53 12.89 -9.97 18.48
N THR A 54 13.57 -10.98 17.95
CA THR A 54 14.91 -10.84 17.40
C THR A 54 14.83 -11.08 15.90
N THR A 55 15.35 -10.12 15.14
CA THR A 55 15.38 -10.20 13.69
C THR A 55 16.42 -11.18 13.21
N GLN A 56 16.19 -11.78 12.04
CA GLN A 56 17.20 -12.60 11.38
C GLN A 56 18.30 -11.72 10.75
N PRO A 57 19.55 -12.20 10.69
CA PRO A 57 20.60 -11.51 9.93
C PRO A 57 20.18 -11.34 8.47
N TYR A 58 20.29 -10.11 7.95
CA TYR A 58 19.89 -9.78 6.59
C TYR A 58 21.10 -9.48 5.72
N GLU A 59 21.16 -10.07 4.53
CA GLU A 59 22.15 -9.71 3.51
C GLU A 59 21.69 -8.49 2.72
N GLU A 60 22.54 -7.46 2.67
CA GLU A 60 22.20 -6.16 2.10
C GLU A 60 21.80 -6.23 0.61
N ILE A 61 20.58 -5.80 0.30
CA ILE A 61 20.20 -5.48 -1.08
C ILE A 61 20.82 -4.14 -1.47
N GLN A 62 21.77 -4.18 -2.39
CA GLN A 62 22.43 -2.99 -2.91
C GLN A 62 21.43 -2.10 -3.66
N LEU A 63 21.16 -0.90 -3.15
CA LEU A 63 20.31 0.12 -3.80
C LEU A 63 20.73 0.41 -5.25
N ALA A 64 22.03 0.25 -5.56
CA ALA A 64 22.56 0.36 -6.91
C ALA A 64 21.95 -0.67 -7.88
N LYS A 65 21.78 -1.93 -7.45
CA LYS A 65 21.12 -2.97 -8.26
C LYS A 65 19.67 -2.59 -8.56
N ARG A 66 18.94 -2.05 -7.57
CA ARG A 66 17.56 -1.59 -7.76
C ARG A 66 17.45 -0.54 -8.87
N LYS A 67 18.35 0.46 -8.88
CA LYS A 67 18.36 1.53 -9.88
C LYS A 67 18.62 1.01 -11.31
N ASN A 68 19.43 -0.02 -11.43
CA ASN A 68 19.80 -0.58 -12.74
C ASN A 68 18.78 -1.60 -13.26
N LEU A 69 18.06 -2.29 -12.37
CA LEU A 69 17.17 -3.40 -12.73
C LEU A 69 15.68 -3.02 -12.78
N LEU A 70 15.27 -1.95 -12.09
CA LEU A 70 13.86 -1.57 -12.00
C LEU A 70 13.53 -0.32 -12.83
N ASN A 71 12.29 -0.25 -13.28
CA ASN A 71 11.77 0.92 -14.00
C ASN A 71 11.83 2.18 -13.11
N PRO A 72 12.33 3.33 -13.62
CA PRO A 72 12.37 4.59 -12.87
C PRO A 72 11.01 5.09 -12.33
N ALA A 73 9.89 4.61 -12.89
CA ALA A 73 8.54 4.91 -12.39
C ALA A 73 8.28 4.34 -10.98
N LEU A 74 9.06 3.35 -10.52
CA LEU A 74 8.97 2.78 -9.18
C LEU A 74 9.73 3.66 -8.16
N PHE A 75 9.07 4.75 -7.75
CA PHE A 75 9.63 5.73 -6.82
C PHE A 75 9.77 5.19 -5.38
N LEU A 76 10.61 5.86 -4.58
CA LEU A 76 10.77 5.61 -3.16
C LEU A 76 9.87 6.55 -2.35
N TYR A 77 9.30 6.06 -1.26
CA TYR A 77 8.46 6.87 -0.38
C TYR A 77 9.26 7.86 0.48
N TYR A 78 10.49 7.49 0.87
CA TYR A 78 11.35 8.28 1.75
C TYR A 78 12.58 8.81 1.02
N LYS A 79 13.09 9.97 1.46
CA LYS A 79 14.32 10.60 0.93
C LYS A 79 15.53 9.69 1.11
N LYS A 80 15.75 9.22 2.35
CA LYS A 80 16.70 8.15 2.64
C LYS A 80 15.99 6.83 2.37
N HIS A 81 16.62 5.97 1.57
CA HIS A 81 16.08 4.63 1.31
C HIS A 81 15.93 3.88 2.64
N LEU A 82 14.71 3.44 2.91
CA LEU A 82 14.38 2.61 4.07
C LEU A 82 14.19 1.19 3.56
N ASN A 83 15.08 0.28 3.94
CA ASN A 83 15.01 -1.11 3.53
C ASN A 83 14.42 -1.95 4.67
N ILE A 84 13.14 -2.30 4.54
CA ILE A 84 12.45 -3.15 5.51
C ILE A 84 12.80 -4.60 5.24
N VAL A 85 13.41 -5.27 6.22
CA VAL A 85 13.93 -6.64 6.09
C VAL A 85 12.99 -7.67 6.70
N GLU A 86 12.27 -7.28 7.75
CA GLU A 86 11.41 -8.17 8.50
C GLU A 86 10.20 -7.43 9.08
N GLY A 87 9.10 -8.14 9.28
CA GLY A 87 7.89 -7.59 9.87
C GLY A 87 7.25 -8.61 10.82
N LYS A 88 6.82 -8.13 12.00
CA LYS A 88 6.12 -8.93 13.00
C LYS A 88 5.03 -8.11 13.67
N MET A 89 3.79 -8.61 13.61
CA MET A 89 2.61 -7.92 14.13
C MET A 89 2.53 -6.49 13.57
N GLN A 90 2.36 -5.46 14.40
CA GLN A 90 2.32 -4.06 14.00
C GLN A 90 3.71 -3.44 13.72
N TYR A 91 4.79 -4.20 13.81
CA TYR A 91 6.16 -3.69 13.73
C TYR A 91 6.88 -4.13 12.46
N LEU A 92 7.70 -3.23 11.94
CA LEU A 92 8.66 -3.47 10.87
C LEU A 92 10.07 -3.23 11.39
N PHE A 93 11.03 -3.96 10.82
CA PHE A 93 12.43 -3.87 11.18
C PHE A 93 13.24 -3.54 9.94
N ASP A 94 14.15 -2.59 10.07
CA ASP A 94 15.07 -2.23 9.00
C ASP A 94 16.38 -3.04 9.05
N GLU A 95 17.25 -2.82 8.08
CA GLU A 95 18.53 -3.52 7.95
C GLU A 95 19.47 -3.31 9.14
N SER A 96 19.28 -2.25 9.93
CA SER A 96 20.05 -1.95 11.14
C SER A 96 19.44 -2.58 12.40
N GLY A 97 18.32 -3.31 12.27
CA GLY A 97 17.56 -3.89 13.37
C GLY A 97 16.68 -2.88 14.10
N ARG A 98 16.54 -1.64 13.59
CA ARG A 98 15.69 -0.64 14.22
C ARG A 98 14.22 -1.00 13.98
N ARG A 99 13.46 -0.98 15.08
CA ARG A 99 12.03 -1.27 15.11
C ARG A 99 11.19 -0.02 14.84
N CYS A 100 10.27 -0.13 13.90
CA CYS A 100 9.34 0.92 13.46
C CYS A 100 7.90 0.44 13.62
N LEU A 101 6.99 1.31 14.06
CA LEU A 101 5.55 1.04 14.06
C LEU A 101 5.00 1.22 12.65
N ASP A 102 4.32 0.22 12.12
CA ASP A 102 3.66 0.31 10.81
C ASP A 102 2.23 0.85 10.96
N ALA A 103 2.07 2.14 10.68
CA ALA A 103 0.77 2.81 10.61
C ALA A 103 0.18 2.85 9.19
N PHE A 104 0.85 2.25 8.20
CA PHE A 104 0.43 2.22 6.80
C PHE A 104 -0.19 0.87 6.41
N ALA A 105 0.24 -0.20 7.05
CA ALA A 105 -0.27 -1.57 6.90
C ALA A 105 -0.34 -2.04 5.43
N GLY A 106 0.63 -1.62 4.61
CA GLY A 106 0.68 -1.96 3.18
C GLY A 106 -0.55 -1.52 2.40
N ILE A 107 -1.01 -0.28 2.59
CA ILE A 107 -2.29 0.22 2.04
C ILE A 107 -3.45 -0.63 2.58
N VAL A 108 -3.49 -0.80 3.90
CA VAL A 108 -4.57 -1.50 4.63
C VAL A 108 -4.73 -2.98 4.21
N THR A 109 -3.67 -3.62 3.72
CA THR A 109 -3.69 -5.05 3.36
C THR A 109 -3.26 -5.95 4.52
N MET A 110 -2.45 -5.45 5.45
CA MET A 110 -1.90 -6.20 6.59
C MET A 110 -2.74 -6.04 7.86
N SER A 111 -4.04 -6.35 7.79
CA SER A 111 -4.99 -6.11 8.90
C SER A 111 -4.76 -6.99 10.14
N LEU A 112 -4.17 -8.18 9.97
CA LEU A 112 -3.85 -9.10 11.07
C LEU A 112 -2.43 -8.89 11.62
N GLY A 113 -1.72 -7.88 11.10
CA GLY A 113 -0.29 -7.68 11.35
C GLY A 113 0.60 -8.57 10.48
N HIS A 114 1.88 -8.20 10.42
CA HIS A 114 2.91 -8.89 9.65
C HIS A 114 3.22 -10.26 10.25
N GLY A 115 3.30 -11.30 9.40
CA GLY A 115 3.74 -12.63 9.81
C GLY A 115 2.84 -13.32 10.84
N HIS A 116 1.52 -13.14 10.74
CA HIS A 116 0.54 -13.79 11.62
C HIS A 116 0.60 -15.32 11.45
N SER A 117 0.97 -16.04 12.52
CA SER A 117 1.27 -17.48 12.48
C SER A 117 0.13 -18.32 11.91
N ALA A 118 -1.10 -18.10 12.36
CA ALA A 118 -2.25 -18.87 11.87
C ALA A 118 -2.49 -18.74 10.35
N VAL A 119 -2.15 -17.59 9.76
CA VAL A 119 -2.28 -17.37 8.31
C VAL A 119 -1.13 -18.07 7.58
N LEU A 120 0.10 -17.91 8.07
CA LEU A 120 1.28 -18.57 7.51
C LEU A 120 1.12 -20.10 7.53
N ASP A 121 0.71 -20.66 8.66
CA ASP A 121 0.53 -22.10 8.82
C ASP A 121 -0.55 -22.63 7.86
N ALA A 122 -1.67 -21.91 7.71
CA ALA A 122 -2.72 -22.27 6.77
C ALA A 122 -2.24 -22.22 5.31
N VAL A 123 -1.51 -21.17 4.92
CA VAL A 123 -0.95 -21.01 3.56
C VAL A 123 0.08 -22.10 3.27
N VAL A 124 1.03 -22.35 4.18
CA VAL A 124 2.05 -23.39 4.01
C VAL A 124 1.41 -24.77 3.91
N LYS A 125 0.45 -25.07 4.79
CA LYS A 125 -0.28 -26.35 4.76
C LYS A 125 -1.01 -26.57 3.44
N GLN A 126 -1.74 -25.56 2.96
CA GLN A 126 -2.48 -25.67 1.70
C GLN A 126 -1.55 -25.75 0.48
N THR A 127 -0.48 -24.95 0.46
CA THR A 127 0.47 -24.88 -0.66
C THR A 127 1.21 -26.21 -0.87
N LYS A 128 1.48 -26.95 0.21
CA LYS A 128 2.04 -28.32 0.14
C LYS A 128 1.09 -29.34 -0.51
N LEU A 129 -0.20 -29.05 -0.56
CA LEU A 129 -1.22 -29.93 -1.14
C LEU A 129 -1.63 -29.48 -2.54
N LEU A 130 -2.16 -28.26 -2.67
CA LEU A 130 -2.66 -27.69 -3.92
C LEU A 130 -2.86 -26.17 -3.79
N GLN A 131 -2.38 -25.40 -4.77
CA GLN A 131 -2.45 -23.93 -4.74
C GLN A 131 -3.79 -23.36 -5.25
N HIS A 132 -4.43 -24.01 -6.24
CA HIS A 132 -5.61 -23.49 -6.92
C HIS A 132 -6.90 -24.19 -6.47
N THR A 133 -7.49 -23.71 -5.38
CA THR A 133 -8.81 -24.14 -4.89
C THR A 133 -9.52 -22.99 -4.18
N ILE A 134 -10.84 -22.89 -4.33
CA ILE A 134 -11.62 -21.72 -3.86
C ILE A 134 -12.97 -22.05 -3.22
N VAL A 135 -13.47 -23.29 -3.33
CA VAL A 135 -14.87 -23.64 -2.97
C VAL A 135 -15.14 -23.43 -1.48
N ASN A 136 -14.29 -23.96 -0.60
CA ASN A 136 -14.46 -23.82 0.85
C ASN A 136 -14.38 -22.34 1.29
N TYR A 137 -13.54 -21.55 0.62
CA TYR A 137 -13.45 -20.11 0.89
C TYR A 137 -14.71 -19.38 0.42
N ALA A 138 -15.27 -19.75 -0.73
CA ALA A 138 -16.52 -19.20 -1.23
C ALA A 138 -17.70 -19.45 -0.30
N GLU A 139 -17.78 -20.64 0.29
CA GLU A 139 -18.80 -20.98 1.29
C GLU A 139 -18.58 -20.22 2.60
N ALA A 140 -17.36 -20.20 3.14
CA ALA A 140 -17.05 -19.48 4.37
C ALA A 140 -17.31 -17.96 4.25
N LEU A 141 -17.06 -17.39 3.07
CA LEU A 141 -17.36 -16.00 2.77
C LEU A 141 -18.87 -15.75 2.67
N ALA A 142 -19.63 -16.68 2.09
CA ALA A 142 -21.09 -16.63 2.01
C ALA A 142 -21.75 -16.38 3.36
N GLN A 143 -21.32 -17.14 4.36
CA GLN A 143 -21.91 -17.16 5.70
C GLN A 143 -21.70 -15.84 6.47
N ARG A 144 -20.71 -15.03 6.06
CA ARG A 144 -20.34 -13.77 6.74
C ARG A 144 -20.93 -12.53 6.08
N MET A 145 -21.47 -12.66 4.87
CA MET A 145 -22.00 -11.53 4.10
C MET A 145 -23.52 -11.42 4.28
N PRO A 146 -24.08 -10.21 4.37
CA PRO A 146 -25.52 -10.02 4.47
C PRO A 146 -26.23 -10.36 3.13
N GLY A 147 -27.47 -10.85 3.23
CA GLY A 147 -28.35 -11.10 2.08
C GLY A 147 -28.22 -12.48 1.43
N ASN A 148 -29.00 -12.71 0.36
CA ASN A 148 -29.07 -14.00 -0.34
C ASN A 148 -28.13 -14.01 -1.58
N LEU A 149 -26.82 -14.09 -1.34
CA LEU A 149 -25.80 -14.11 -2.38
C LEU A 149 -25.73 -15.48 -3.09
N LYS A 150 -26.12 -15.51 -4.37
CA LYS A 150 -26.18 -16.74 -5.19
C LYS A 150 -24.84 -17.17 -5.80
N SER A 151 -23.99 -16.22 -6.18
CA SER A 151 -22.70 -16.49 -6.85
C SER A 151 -21.60 -15.54 -6.37
N ARG A 152 -20.34 -15.96 -6.52
CA ARG A 152 -19.14 -15.21 -6.09
C ARG A 152 -18.08 -15.31 -7.18
N LEU A 153 -17.53 -14.16 -7.55
CA LEU A 153 -16.38 -14.06 -8.45
C LEU A 153 -15.16 -13.67 -7.62
N PHE A 154 -14.08 -14.44 -7.75
CA PHE A 154 -12.79 -14.09 -7.17
C PHE A 154 -11.87 -13.51 -8.23
N ILE A 155 -11.13 -12.50 -7.84
CA ILE A 155 -10.21 -11.73 -8.67
C ILE A 155 -8.98 -11.43 -7.83
N SER A 156 -7.83 -11.26 -8.47
CA SER A 156 -6.56 -10.99 -7.78
C SER A 156 -6.38 -9.51 -7.45
N SER A 157 -7.06 -8.59 -8.15
CA SER A 157 -6.89 -7.16 -7.96
C SER A 157 -8.21 -6.38 -8.06
N THR A 158 -8.29 -5.25 -7.35
CA THR A 158 -9.44 -4.33 -7.43
C THR A 158 -9.57 -3.66 -8.81
N GLN A 159 -8.49 -3.60 -9.60
CA GLN A 159 -8.57 -3.07 -10.96
C GLN A 159 -9.39 -4.01 -11.86
N ASP A 160 -9.27 -5.32 -11.67
CA ASP A 160 -10.06 -6.32 -12.41
C ASP A 160 -11.54 -6.30 -11.98
N TRP A 161 -11.80 -5.95 -10.72
CA TRP A 161 -13.16 -5.75 -10.20
C TRP A 161 -13.89 -4.68 -11.01
N ARG A 162 -13.24 -3.51 -11.19
CA ARG A 162 -13.84 -2.40 -11.94
C ARG A 162 -14.20 -2.79 -13.36
N ARG A 163 -13.39 -3.64 -14.00
CA ARG A 163 -13.65 -4.10 -15.37
C ARG A 163 -14.81 -5.10 -15.49
N THR A 164 -15.05 -5.88 -14.44
CA THR A 164 -16.01 -7.00 -14.48
C THR A 164 -17.39 -6.64 -13.95
N THR A 165 -17.50 -5.56 -13.17
CA THR A 165 -18.75 -5.21 -12.45
C THR A 165 -19.29 -3.82 -12.75
N TRP A 166 -18.52 -2.95 -13.39
CA TRP A 166 -18.97 -1.60 -13.78
C TRP A 166 -19.26 -1.58 -15.30
N PRO A 167 -20.49 -1.25 -15.73
CA PRO A 167 -20.84 -1.09 -17.15
C PRO A 167 -20.21 0.16 -17.79
#